data_AF-A0A9W7G0J0-F1
#
_entry.id   AF-A0A9W7G0J0-F1
#
_cell.length_a   1.000
_cell.length_b   1.000
_cell.length_c   1.000
_cell.angle_alpha   90.00
_cell.angle_beta   90.00
_cell.angle_gamma   90.00
#
_symmetry.space_group_name_H-M   'P 1'
#
loop_
_entity.id
_entity.type
_entity.pdbx_description
1 polymer ?
#
loop_
_entity_poly.entity_id
_entity_poly.type
_entity_poly.pdbx_seq_one_letter_code
_entity_poly.pdbx_strand_id
1 'polypeptide(L)'
;MDIPASLKSIKPFVKRAEELDNDRTQPASRLVAYYCRQYALELAIPLLKTANDPKAQECAMNIMNALEVEKKAVGEAFSKHEAYGIVRDFATKVLQGGDKQYEAVYAKNSRDYASAKVVCRSYYAAGSFFDVLSIFEQTNVDEAVLELEVNTMKRKYCKWRASEIFKAIKTGTDLPEPKKEDGAVEDDGEEKASPDEEKGLPDSSSLEPPSYKEEVDDPFGIPEAPTSAPSFPAESKDSAEDDDPPPVFKPLAPSPAPAPPPSAPASAPSPEAAAPKRSSWFGSKKKSSSTPKESIADAIELSKFAIAALEGKEIDLARQRLQKALDCLN
;
A
#
# COMPACT_ATOMS: atom_id res chain seq x y z
N MET A 1 -16.06 -1.19 -3.52
CA MET A 1 -16.63 -0.39 -4.62
C MET A 1 -17.11 -1.34 -5.72
N ASP A 2 -18.25 -1.10 -6.37
CA ASP A 2 -18.67 -1.93 -7.52
C ASP A 2 -17.98 -1.46 -8.81
N ILE A 3 -17.30 -2.37 -9.52
CA ILE A 3 -16.50 -2.04 -10.70
C ILE A 3 -17.24 -2.49 -11.97
N PRO A 4 -17.65 -1.57 -12.84
CA PRO A 4 -18.34 -1.89 -14.10
C PRO A 4 -17.50 -2.78 -15.01
N ALA A 5 -18.18 -3.60 -15.84
CA ALA A 5 -17.52 -4.54 -16.75
C ALA A 5 -16.58 -3.86 -17.77
N SER A 6 -16.93 -2.62 -18.18
CA SER A 6 -16.12 -1.75 -19.05
C SER A 6 -14.77 -1.37 -18.42
N LEU A 7 -14.65 -1.45 -17.09
CA LEU A 7 -13.44 -1.17 -16.31
C LEU A 7 -12.85 -2.42 -15.64
N LYS A 8 -13.15 -3.63 -16.15
CA LYS A 8 -12.70 -4.89 -15.51
C LYS A 8 -11.20 -4.95 -15.21
N SER A 9 -10.37 -4.32 -16.05
CA SER A 9 -8.91 -4.33 -15.94
C SER A 9 -8.39 -3.54 -14.74
N ILE A 10 -9.17 -2.60 -14.18
CA ILE A 10 -8.75 -1.81 -13.00
C ILE A 10 -9.08 -2.52 -11.69
N LYS A 11 -10.00 -3.51 -11.72
CA LYS A 11 -10.50 -4.23 -10.55
C LYS A 11 -9.39 -4.79 -9.65
N PRO A 12 -8.30 -5.40 -10.16
CA PRO A 12 -7.22 -5.90 -9.30
C PRO A 12 -6.55 -4.80 -8.47
N PHE A 13 -6.46 -3.58 -8.97
CA PHE A 13 -5.78 -2.47 -8.29
C PHE A 13 -6.69 -1.81 -7.25
N VAL A 14 -7.97 -1.64 -7.58
CA VAL A 14 -8.96 -1.13 -6.61
C VAL A 14 -9.11 -2.08 -5.43
N LYS A 15 -9.21 -3.40 -5.70
CA LYS A 15 -9.35 -4.41 -4.64
C LYS A 15 -8.14 -4.43 -3.69
N ARG A 16 -6.92 -4.30 -4.24
CA ARG A 16 -5.70 -4.19 -3.42
C ARG A 16 -5.66 -2.94 -2.56
N ALA A 17 -6.12 -1.81 -3.09
CA ALA A 17 -6.20 -0.59 -2.31
C ALA A 17 -7.16 -0.77 -1.11
N GLU A 18 -8.33 -1.38 -1.33
CA GLU A 18 -9.29 -1.69 -0.26
C GLU A 18 -8.73 -2.69 0.76
N GLU A 19 -7.99 -3.71 0.33
CA GLU A 19 -7.29 -4.65 1.22
C GLU A 19 -6.25 -3.93 2.09
N LEU A 20 -5.47 -3.01 1.51
CA LEU A 20 -4.44 -2.25 2.21
C LEU A 20 -4.99 -1.17 3.14
N ASP A 21 -6.17 -0.59 2.85
CA ASP A 21 -6.83 0.36 3.75
C ASP A 21 -7.21 -0.30 5.09
N ASN A 22 -7.49 -1.61 5.06
CA ASN A 22 -7.80 -2.40 6.25
C ASN A 22 -6.55 -2.83 7.04
N ASP A 23 -5.37 -2.81 6.40
CA ASP A 23 -4.11 -3.15 7.05
C ASP A 23 -3.53 -1.94 7.80
N ARG A 24 -3.83 -1.88 9.10
CA ARG A 24 -3.29 -0.86 10.02
C ARG A 24 -1.92 -1.23 10.60
N THR A 25 -1.42 -2.42 10.32
CA THR A 25 -0.18 -2.93 10.92
C THR A 25 1.07 -2.41 10.21
N GLN A 26 0.96 -2.08 8.92
CA GLN A 26 2.05 -1.55 8.13
C GLN A 26 1.83 -0.06 7.80
N PRO A 27 2.73 0.84 8.22
CA PRO A 27 2.57 2.28 7.93
C PRO A 27 2.62 2.58 6.43
N ALA A 28 3.31 1.75 5.64
CA ALA A 28 3.40 1.87 4.19
C ALA A 28 2.08 1.54 3.46
N SER A 29 1.17 0.76 4.07
CA SER A 29 -0.03 0.26 3.38
C SER A 29 -0.91 1.38 2.84
N ARG A 30 -1.07 2.49 3.57
CA ARG A 30 -1.84 3.65 3.09
C ARG A 30 -1.22 4.34 1.87
N LEU A 31 0.11 4.45 1.82
CA LEU A 31 0.80 5.02 0.67
C LEU A 31 0.67 4.11 -0.55
N VAL A 32 0.82 2.80 -0.37
CA VAL A 32 0.67 1.83 -1.45
C VAL A 32 -0.78 1.77 -1.95
N ALA A 33 -1.77 1.87 -1.05
CA ALA A 33 -3.19 1.93 -1.40
C ALA A 33 -3.51 3.16 -2.26
N TYR A 34 -2.99 4.33 -1.87
CA TYR A 34 -3.09 5.56 -2.66
C TYR A 34 -2.55 5.37 -4.09
N TYR A 35 -1.34 4.79 -4.25
CA TYR A 35 -0.78 4.56 -5.58
C TYR A 35 -1.50 3.46 -6.37
N CYS A 36 -2.08 2.45 -5.71
CA CYS A 36 -2.95 1.48 -6.37
C CYS A 36 -4.20 2.15 -6.97
N ARG A 37 -4.83 3.07 -6.23
CA ARG A 37 -5.95 3.89 -6.74
C ARG A 37 -5.51 4.83 -7.86
N GLN A 38 -4.34 5.47 -7.72
CA GLN A 38 -3.81 6.34 -8.76
C GLN A 38 -3.57 5.56 -10.07
N TYR A 39 -3.02 4.35 -9.97
CA TYR A 39 -2.79 3.50 -11.14
C TYR A 39 -4.09 3.04 -11.78
N ALA A 40 -5.06 2.63 -10.95
CA ALA A 40 -6.39 2.27 -11.41
C ALA A 40 -7.05 3.41 -12.20
N LEU A 41 -6.91 4.66 -11.74
CA LEU A 41 -7.44 5.83 -12.42
C LEU A 41 -6.73 6.11 -13.76
N GLU A 42 -5.40 6.01 -13.80
CA GLU A 42 -4.63 6.15 -15.06
C GLU A 42 -5.06 5.13 -16.12
N LEU A 43 -5.36 3.89 -15.71
CA LEU A 43 -5.90 2.85 -16.59
C LEU A 43 -7.36 3.10 -16.98
N ALA A 44 -8.17 3.68 -16.09
CA ALA A 44 -9.59 3.94 -16.33
C ALA A 44 -9.80 5.06 -17.37
N ILE A 45 -9.07 6.16 -17.27
CA ILE A 45 -9.23 7.34 -18.15
C ILE A 45 -9.28 7.01 -19.65
N PRO A 46 -8.35 6.23 -20.25
CA PRO A 46 -8.43 5.89 -21.67
C PRO A 46 -9.64 5.02 -22.00
N LEU A 47 -10.09 4.15 -21.08
CA LEU A 47 -11.27 3.30 -21.27
C LEU A 47 -12.57 4.11 -21.24
N LEU A 48 -12.66 5.17 -20.42
CA LEU A 48 -13.83 6.05 -20.37
C LEU A 48 -14.05 6.83 -21.67
N LYS A 49 -13.01 7.06 -22.46
CA LYS A 49 -13.13 7.76 -23.75
C LYS A 49 -13.84 6.91 -24.79
N THR A 50 -13.77 5.59 -24.66
CA THR A 50 -14.36 4.63 -25.60
C THR A 50 -15.64 4.01 -25.04
N ALA A 51 -15.72 3.84 -23.72
CA ALA A 51 -16.89 3.35 -23.02
C ALA A 51 -17.87 4.50 -22.74
N ASN A 52 -18.94 4.59 -23.54
CA ASN A 52 -20.07 5.46 -23.25
C ASN A 52 -20.94 4.86 -22.11
N ASP A 53 -20.34 4.65 -20.94
CA ASP A 53 -20.91 3.95 -19.79
C ASP A 53 -20.97 4.90 -18.58
N PRO A 54 -22.17 5.41 -18.20
CA PRO A 54 -22.32 6.31 -17.06
C PRO A 54 -21.84 5.71 -15.74
N LYS A 55 -21.96 4.39 -15.55
CA LYS A 55 -21.50 3.73 -14.32
C LYS A 55 -19.97 3.72 -14.25
N ALA A 56 -19.30 3.58 -15.40
CA ALA A 56 -17.85 3.68 -15.47
C ALA A 56 -17.36 5.09 -15.12
N GLN A 57 -18.07 6.11 -15.62
CA GLN A 57 -17.78 7.51 -15.28
C GLN A 57 -17.96 7.78 -13.78
N GLU A 58 -19.05 7.30 -13.19
CA GLU A 58 -19.31 7.39 -11.74
C GLU A 58 -18.22 6.67 -10.93
N CYS A 59 -17.85 5.46 -11.33
CA CYS A 59 -16.77 4.69 -10.70
C CYS A 59 -15.45 5.48 -10.70
N ALA A 60 -15.06 6.04 -11.85
CA ALA A 60 -13.83 6.81 -11.97
C ALA A 60 -13.87 8.11 -11.15
N MET A 61 -15.01 8.80 -11.12
CA MET A 61 -15.20 9.99 -10.29
C MET A 61 -15.04 9.65 -8.81
N ASN A 62 -15.59 8.53 -8.36
CA ASN A 62 -15.44 8.07 -6.97
C ASN A 62 -13.97 7.75 -6.63
N ILE A 63 -13.20 7.15 -7.55
CA ILE A 63 -11.76 6.93 -7.36
C ILE A 63 -11.02 8.29 -7.25
N MET A 64 -11.36 9.24 -8.12
CA MET A 64 -10.75 10.58 -8.11
C MET A 64 -11.04 11.33 -6.80
N ASN A 65 -12.29 11.31 -6.31
CA ASN A 65 -12.67 11.90 -5.03
C ASN A 65 -11.89 11.28 -3.86
N ALA A 66 -11.71 9.95 -3.85
CA ALA A 66 -10.92 9.27 -2.83
C ALA A 66 -9.44 9.72 -2.86
N LEU A 67 -8.86 9.82 -4.06
CA LEU A 67 -7.49 10.30 -4.24
C LEU A 67 -7.30 11.75 -3.78
N GLU A 68 -8.27 12.64 -3.98
CA GLU A 68 -8.19 14.02 -3.51
C GLU A 68 -8.12 14.13 -1.98
N VAL A 69 -8.87 13.27 -1.28
CA VAL A 69 -8.86 13.19 0.19
C VAL A 69 -7.53 12.62 0.68
N GLU A 70 -7.06 11.53 0.06
CA GLU A 70 -5.84 10.82 0.45
C GLU A 70 -4.56 11.57 0.09
N LYS A 71 -4.57 12.37 -0.98
CA LYS A 71 -3.42 13.17 -1.39
C LYS A 71 -2.96 14.11 -0.28
N LYS A 72 -3.89 14.73 0.44
CA LYS A 72 -3.57 15.58 1.60
C LYS A 72 -3.02 14.80 2.78
N ALA A 73 -3.46 13.56 2.95
CA ALA A 73 -3.07 12.71 4.07
C ALA A 73 -1.74 11.99 3.85
N VAL A 74 -1.43 11.64 2.60
CA VAL A 74 -0.34 10.71 2.25
C VAL A 74 0.45 11.17 1.02
N GLY A 75 -0.21 11.66 -0.03
CA GLY A 75 0.45 12.05 -1.28
C GLY A 75 1.37 13.29 -1.17
N GLU A 76 1.09 14.23 -0.25
CA GLU A 76 1.92 15.42 -0.01
C GLU A 76 3.01 15.19 1.06
N ALA A 77 2.92 14.09 1.81
CA ALA A 77 3.86 13.79 2.89
C ALA A 77 5.20 13.22 2.41
N PHE A 78 5.23 12.68 1.19
CA PHE A 78 6.40 12.05 0.59
C PHE A 78 6.74 12.68 -0.75
N SER A 79 8.02 12.86 -1.03
CA SER A 79 8.47 13.15 -2.39
C SER A 79 8.17 11.96 -3.30
N LYS A 80 8.11 12.21 -4.63
CA LYS A 80 7.88 11.14 -5.61
C LYS A 80 8.97 10.05 -5.55
N HIS A 81 10.21 10.44 -5.26
CA HIS A 81 11.34 9.52 -5.11
C HIS A 81 11.20 8.62 -3.86
N GLU A 82 10.84 9.20 -2.71
CA GLU A 82 10.59 8.42 -1.48
C GLU A 82 9.41 7.45 -1.66
N ALA A 83 8.33 7.93 -2.28
CA ALA A 83 7.17 7.11 -2.57
C ALA A 83 7.51 5.91 -3.48
N TYR A 84 8.32 6.13 -4.52
CA TYR A 84 8.81 5.05 -5.38
C TYR A 84 9.57 3.99 -4.56
N GLY A 85 10.52 4.41 -3.72
CA GLY A 85 11.28 3.50 -2.87
C GLY A 85 10.39 2.67 -1.95
N ILE A 86 9.40 3.30 -1.29
CA ILE A 86 8.48 2.61 -0.38
C ILE A 86 7.60 1.60 -1.13
N VAL A 87 7.01 1.99 -2.26
CA VAL A 87 6.15 1.08 -3.07
C VAL A 87 6.97 -0.08 -3.63
N ARG A 88 8.20 0.18 -4.08
CA ARG A 88 9.11 -0.86 -4.61
C ARG A 88 9.52 -1.85 -3.53
N ASP A 89 9.88 -1.36 -2.34
CA ASP A 89 10.27 -2.20 -1.22
C ASP A 89 9.08 -3.02 -0.73
N PHE A 90 7.88 -2.44 -0.74
CA PHE A 90 6.64 -3.16 -0.44
C PHE A 90 6.40 -4.30 -1.45
N ALA A 91 6.44 -4.01 -2.75
CA ALA A 91 6.27 -5.01 -3.81
C ALA A 91 7.30 -6.15 -3.69
N THR A 92 8.55 -5.80 -3.40
CA THR A 92 9.64 -6.78 -3.20
C THR A 92 9.40 -7.64 -1.96
N LYS A 93 8.91 -7.08 -0.84
CA LYS A 93 8.56 -7.86 0.35
C LYS A 93 7.41 -8.84 0.10
N VAL A 94 6.38 -8.42 -0.64
CA VAL A 94 5.28 -9.30 -1.02
C VAL A 94 5.78 -10.46 -1.89
N LEU A 95 6.68 -10.19 -2.84
CA LEU A 95 7.32 -11.22 -3.67
C LEU A 95 8.13 -12.21 -2.82
N GLN A 96 9.04 -11.72 -1.99
CA GLN A 96 9.87 -12.56 -1.10
C GLN A 96 9.01 -13.40 -0.14
N GLY A 97 7.91 -12.84 0.36
CA GLY A 97 6.94 -13.58 1.15
C GLY A 97 6.29 -14.70 0.35
N GLY A 98 5.92 -14.44 -0.91
CA GLY A 98 5.41 -15.44 -1.84
C GLY A 98 6.41 -16.56 -2.14
N ASP A 99 7.68 -16.22 -2.41
CA ASP A 99 8.75 -17.20 -2.65
C ASP A 99 8.95 -18.12 -1.44
N LYS A 100 9.04 -17.56 -0.22
CA LYS A 100 9.16 -18.35 1.01
C LYS A 100 7.97 -19.26 1.25
N GLN A 101 6.76 -18.76 1.03
CA GLN A 101 5.54 -19.58 1.13
C GLN A 101 5.56 -20.70 0.08
N TYR A 102 6.02 -20.41 -1.14
CA TYR A 102 6.12 -21.42 -2.19
C TYR A 102 7.09 -22.53 -1.84
N GLU A 103 8.28 -22.17 -1.36
CA GLU A 103 9.29 -23.12 -0.89
C GLU A 103 8.75 -24.01 0.22
N ALA A 104 8.05 -23.41 1.20
CA ALA A 104 7.44 -24.17 2.30
C ALA A 104 6.35 -25.14 1.82
N VAL A 105 5.49 -24.70 0.89
CA VAL A 105 4.45 -25.56 0.29
C VAL A 105 5.09 -26.72 -0.47
N TYR A 106 6.07 -26.42 -1.34
CA TYR A 106 6.77 -27.43 -2.13
C TYR A 106 7.49 -28.46 -1.25
N ALA A 107 8.26 -28.00 -0.26
CA ALA A 107 9.01 -28.86 0.65
C ALA A 107 8.11 -29.76 1.50
N LYS A 108 6.92 -29.29 1.86
CA LYS A 108 5.94 -30.07 2.63
C LYS A 108 5.20 -31.08 1.77
N ASN A 109 4.63 -30.63 0.65
CA ASN A 109 3.89 -31.45 -0.29
C ASN A 109 3.67 -30.71 -1.62
N SER A 110 4.35 -31.16 -2.68
CA SER A 110 4.21 -30.61 -4.04
C SER A 110 2.81 -30.74 -4.66
N ARG A 111 1.85 -31.44 -4.02
CA ARG A 111 0.44 -31.53 -4.42
C ARG A 111 -0.53 -30.85 -3.46
N ASP A 112 -0.04 -30.05 -2.51
CA ASP A 112 -0.92 -29.22 -1.68
C ASP A 112 -1.47 -28.03 -2.47
N TYR A 113 -2.46 -28.32 -3.33
CA TYR A 113 -3.07 -27.32 -4.19
C TYR A 113 -3.85 -26.25 -3.42
N ALA A 114 -4.31 -26.53 -2.21
CA ALA A 114 -5.01 -25.55 -1.39
C ALA A 114 -4.03 -24.42 -1.01
N SER A 115 -2.87 -24.78 -0.46
CA SER A 115 -1.81 -23.82 -0.13
C SER A 115 -1.18 -23.20 -1.39
N ALA A 116 -0.98 -23.98 -2.46
CA ALA A 116 -0.47 -23.46 -3.73
C ALA A 116 -1.38 -22.40 -4.35
N LYS A 117 -2.71 -22.51 -4.16
CA LYS A 117 -3.67 -21.50 -4.62
C LYS A 117 -3.52 -20.18 -3.86
N VAL A 118 -3.07 -20.21 -2.60
CA VAL A 118 -2.73 -18.99 -1.84
C VAL A 118 -1.47 -18.38 -2.42
N VAL A 119 -0.42 -19.18 -2.62
CA VAL A 119 0.84 -18.73 -3.22
C VAL A 119 0.64 -18.13 -4.62
N CYS A 120 -0.17 -18.77 -5.47
CA CYS A 120 -0.54 -18.25 -6.79
C CYS A 120 -1.14 -16.84 -6.70
N ARG A 121 -2.02 -16.59 -5.72
CA ARG A 121 -2.58 -15.27 -5.45
C ARG A 121 -1.53 -14.29 -4.93
N SER A 122 -0.59 -14.73 -4.08
CA SER A 122 0.53 -13.90 -3.60
C SER A 122 1.41 -13.41 -4.75
N TYR A 123 1.75 -14.27 -5.72
CA TYR A 123 2.49 -13.84 -6.91
C TYR A 123 1.69 -12.90 -7.81
N TYR A 124 0.39 -13.18 -7.99
CA TYR A 124 -0.50 -12.25 -8.70
C TYR A 124 -0.54 -10.89 -7.98
N ALA A 125 -0.60 -10.88 -6.64
CA ALA A 125 -0.52 -9.69 -5.80
C ALA A 125 0.77 -8.90 -6.03
N ALA A 126 1.92 -9.55 -5.88
CA ALA A 126 3.24 -8.97 -6.12
C ALA A 126 3.35 -8.36 -7.53
N GLY A 127 2.95 -9.12 -8.56
CA GLY A 127 3.02 -8.69 -9.95
C GLY A 127 2.26 -7.39 -10.22
N SER A 128 1.10 -7.19 -9.60
CA SER A 128 0.36 -5.93 -9.74
C SER A 128 0.93 -4.78 -8.93
N PHE A 129 1.60 -5.03 -7.80
CA PHE A 129 2.35 -3.95 -7.13
C PHE A 129 3.54 -3.50 -7.98
N PHE A 130 4.19 -4.43 -8.72
CA PHE A 130 5.14 -4.06 -9.75
C PHE A 130 4.49 -3.35 -10.94
N ASP A 131 3.23 -3.66 -11.28
CA ASP A 131 2.45 -2.89 -12.27
C ASP A 131 2.25 -1.43 -11.84
N VAL A 132 1.91 -1.19 -10.56
CA VAL A 132 1.74 0.16 -9.98
C VAL A 132 3.02 0.99 -10.07
N LEU A 133 4.20 0.38 -10.04
CA LEU A 133 5.46 1.11 -10.18
C LEU A 133 5.60 1.84 -11.52
N SER A 134 4.82 1.48 -12.55
CA SER A 134 4.91 2.17 -13.84
C SER A 134 4.58 3.65 -13.76
N ILE A 135 3.76 4.09 -12.81
CA ILE A 135 3.41 5.51 -12.60
C ILE A 135 4.65 6.39 -12.34
N PHE A 136 5.72 5.79 -11.82
CA PHE A 136 6.97 6.48 -11.52
C PHE A 136 7.92 6.53 -12.73
N GLU A 137 7.75 5.60 -13.68
CA GLU A 137 8.61 5.43 -14.86
C GLU A 137 8.43 6.58 -15.86
N GLN A 138 7.22 7.15 -15.98
CA GLN A 138 6.99 8.34 -16.81
C GLN A 138 7.64 9.63 -16.29
N THR A 139 8.31 9.61 -15.13
CA THR A 139 8.86 10.83 -14.48
C THR A 139 10.33 10.79 -14.09
N ASN A 140 10.98 9.63 -14.08
CA ASN A 140 12.38 9.49 -13.68
C ASN A 140 13.27 9.19 -14.89
N VAL A 141 13.69 10.24 -15.61
CA VAL A 141 14.46 10.10 -16.86
C VAL A 141 15.96 9.92 -16.64
N ASP A 142 16.51 10.35 -15.49
CA ASP A 142 17.98 10.46 -15.30
C ASP A 142 18.60 9.46 -14.31
N GLU A 143 17.80 8.70 -13.55
CA GLU A 143 18.29 7.66 -12.64
C GLU A 143 17.39 6.43 -12.76
N ALA A 144 17.98 5.23 -12.81
CA ALA A 144 17.30 3.93 -12.71
C ALA A 144 16.81 3.19 -13.98
N VAL A 145 17.52 3.24 -15.11
CA VAL A 145 17.28 2.26 -16.21
C VAL A 145 17.44 0.82 -15.71
N LEU A 146 18.47 0.55 -14.89
CA LEU A 146 18.72 -0.77 -14.32
C LEU A 146 17.64 -1.20 -13.32
N GLU A 147 17.18 -0.33 -12.41
CA GLU A 147 16.12 -0.74 -11.48
C GLU A 147 14.78 -0.92 -12.20
N LEU A 148 14.49 -0.09 -13.20
CA LEU A 148 13.33 -0.25 -14.06
C LEU A 148 13.33 -1.61 -14.75
N GLU A 149 14.47 -2.00 -15.31
CA GLU A 149 14.65 -3.32 -15.92
C GLU A 149 14.47 -4.44 -14.89
N VAL A 150 15.07 -4.32 -13.71
CA VAL A 150 14.91 -5.28 -12.60
C VAL A 150 13.44 -5.41 -12.17
N ASN A 151 12.72 -4.30 -12.01
CA ASN A 151 11.29 -4.30 -11.66
C ASN A 151 10.45 -4.93 -12.77
N THR A 152 10.80 -4.68 -14.03
CA THR A 152 10.17 -5.31 -15.19
C THR A 152 10.40 -6.82 -15.18
N MET A 153 11.62 -7.28 -14.87
CA MET A 153 11.92 -8.70 -14.74
C MET A 153 11.17 -9.35 -13.56
N LYS A 154 11.11 -8.69 -12.40
CA LYS A 154 10.30 -9.15 -11.26
C LYS A 154 8.81 -9.26 -11.59
N ARG A 155 8.26 -8.28 -12.32
CA ARG A 155 6.87 -8.31 -12.81
C ARG A 155 6.63 -9.51 -13.73
N LYS A 156 7.52 -9.75 -14.69
CA LYS A 156 7.45 -10.90 -15.61
C LYS A 156 7.55 -12.21 -14.82
N TYR A 157 8.49 -12.32 -13.89
CA TYR A 157 8.66 -13.46 -13.01
C TYR A 157 7.38 -13.76 -12.22
N CYS A 158 6.76 -12.75 -11.59
CA CYS A 158 5.50 -12.92 -10.86
C CYS A 158 4.39 -13.51 -11.73
N LYS A 159 4.22 -12.98 -12.97
CA LYS A 159 3.19 -13.44 -13.91
C LYS A 159 3.47 -14.86 -14.38
N TRP A 160 4.71 -15.13 -14.79
CA TRP A 160 5.15 -16.47 -15.18
C TRP A 160 4.91 -17.49 -14.06
N ARG A 161 5.34 -17.17 -12.84
CA ARG A 161 5.23 -18.07 -11.68
C ARG A 161 3.79 -18.34 -11.26
N ALA A 162 2.96 -17.31 -11.23
CA ALA A 162 1.53 -17.47 -10.97
C ALA A 162 0.86 -18.40 -11.99
N SER A 163 1.19 -18.24 -13.28
CA SER A 163 0.67 -19.07 -14.37
C SER A 163 1.14 -20.51 -14.29
N GLU A 164 2.42 -20.75 -13.98
CA GLU A 164 2.96 -22.10 -13.80
C GLU A 164 2.24 -22.86 -12.67
N ILE A 165 2.10 -22.23 -11.50
CA ILE A 165 1.40 -22.81 -10.35
C ILE A 165 -0.06 -23.07 -10.71
N PHE A 166 -0.73 -22.11 -11.35
CA PHE A 166 -2.12 -22.26 -11.76
C PHE A 166 -2.31 -23.41 -12.76
N LYS A 167 -1.39 -23.55 -13.72
CA LYS A 167 -1.40 -24.66 -14.68
C LYS A 167 -1.29 -26.00 -13.95
N ALA A 168 -0.34 -26.13 -13.03
CA ALA A 168 -0.16 -27.36 -12.25
C ALA A 168 -1.40 -27.74 -11.43
N ILE A 169 -2.05 -26.76 -10.81
CA ILE A 169 -3.32 -26.97 -10.09
C ILE A 169 -4.42 -27.45 -11.04
N LYS A 170 -4.54 -26.84 -12.23
CA LYS A 170 -5.57 -27.18 -13.22
C LYS A 170 -5.36 -28.55 -13.85
N THR A 171 -4.11 -28.94 -14.10
CA THR A 171 -3.75 -30.22 -14.71
C THR A 171 -3.60 -31.35 -13.71
N GLY A 172 -3.60 -31.05 -12.40
CA GLY A 172 -3.37 -32.04 -11.34
C GLY A 172 -1.96 -32.64 -11.38
N THR A 173 -0.98 -31.85 -11.84
CA THR A 173 0.43 -32.24 -11.85
C THR A 173 1.13 -31.74 -10.59
N ASP A 174 2.30 -32.28 -10.30
CA ASP A 174 3.15 -31.73 -9.22
C ASP A 174 3.50 -30.27 -9.48
N LEU A 175 3.62 -29.49 -8.41
CA LEU A 175 4.09 -28.11 -8.49
C LEU A 175 5.53 -28.09 -9.03
N PRO A 176 5.88 -27.12 -9.90
CA PRO A 176 7.26 -26.96 -10.36
C PRO A 176 8.22 -26.67 -9.19
N GLU A 177 9.45 -27.12 -9.28
CA GLU A 177 10.41 -26.85 -8.21
C GLU A 177 10.66 -25.33 -8.05
N PRO A 178 10.75 -24.81 -6.80
CA PRO A 178 11.28 -23.47 -6.55
C PRO A 178 12.69 -23.36 -7.17
N LYS A 179 12.84 -22.57 -8.24
CA LYS A 179 14.15 -22.27 -8.82
C LYS A 179 14.92 -21.46 -7.79
N LYS A 180 16.10 -21.91 -7.40
CA LYS A 180 17.05 -21.07 -6.65
C LYS A 180 17.55 -20.00 -7.61
N GLU A 181 17.50 -18.73 -7.21
CA GLU A 181 17.95 -17.60 -8.01
C GLU A 181 19.42 -17.77 -8.41
N ASP A 182 19.66 -18.29 -9.62
CA ASP A 182 20.78 -17.88 -10.46
C ASP A 182 20.14 -17.18 -11.65
N GLY A 183 20.30 -15.85 -11.71
CA GLY A 183 19.53 -14.92 -12.55
C GLY A 183 19.71 -15.10 -14.06
N ALA A 184 19.11 -16.13 -14.63
CA ALA A 184 18.92 -16.28 -16.07
C ALA A 184 17.44 -16.59 -16.33
N VAL A 185 16.69 -15.55 -16.71
CA VAL A 185 15.45 -15.74 -17.45
C VAL A 185 15.88 -16.12 -18.86
N GLU A 186 15.99 -17.41 -19.14
CA GLU A 186 16.03 -17.86 -20.52
C GLU A 186 14.68 -17.53 -21.15
N ASP A 187 14.73 -16.64 -22.13
CA ASP A 187 13.67 -16.33 -23.07
C ASP A 187 13.41 -17.58 -23.92
N ASP A 188 12.63 -18.51 -23.37
CA ASP A 188 12.09 -19.61 -24.15
C ASP A 188 10.65 -19.26 -24.55
N GLY A 189 10.51 -18.91 -25.82
CA GLY A 189 9.26 -19.06 -26.57
C GLY A 189 8.14 -18.09 -26.23
N GLU A 190 8.03 -17.05 -27.05
CA GLU A 190 6.84 -16.25 -27.25
C GLU A 190 5.63 -17.13 -27.66
N GLU A 191 4.96 -17.75 -26.68
CA GLU A 191 3.62 -18.30 -26.88
C GLU A 191 2.63 -17.15 -26.64
N LYS A 192 2.12 -16.59 -27.73
CA LYS A 192 1.09 -15.56 -27.75
C LYS A 192 -0.05 -15.93 -26.80
N ALA A 193 -0.11 -15.26 -25.66
CA ALA A 193 -1.29 -15.24 -24.81
C ALA A 193 -2.46 -14.71 -25.64
N SER A 194 -3.39 -15.60 -25.97
CA SER A 194 -4.66 -15.23 -26.59
C SER A 194 -5.50 -14.42 -25.59
N PRO A 195 -6.29 -13.41 -26.03
CA PRO A 195 -6.99 -12.50 -25.11
C PRO A 195 -8.17 -13.09 -24.29
N ASP A 196 -8.39 -14.41 -24.27
CA ASP A 196 -9.60 -15.02 -23.67
C ASP A 196 -9.39 -15.72 -22.32
N GLU A 197 -8.17 -15.80 -21.78
CA GLU A 197 -7.90 -16.50 -20.49
C GLU A 197 -8.10 -15.63 -19.22
N GLU A 198 -8.84 -14.53 -19.29
CA GLU A 198 -9.22 -13.73 -18.11
C GLU A 198 -10.39 -14.36 -17.31
N LYS A 199 -10.91 -15.53 -17.72
CA LYS A 199 -12.13 -16.13 -17.16
C LYS A 199 -11.93 -17.12 -15.99
N GLY A 200 -10.71 -17.34 -15.50
CA GLY A 200 -10.45 -18.43 -14.54
C GLY A 200 -9.60 -18.10 -13.32
N LEU A 201 -9.18 -16.85 -13.12
CA LEU A 201 -8.35 -16.49 -11.97
C LEU A 201 -9.19 -16.52 -10.67
N PRO A 202 -8.64 -17.08 -9.58
CA PRO A 202 -9.42 -17.28 -8.38
C PRO A 202 -9.80 -15.94 -7.74
N ASP A 203 -11.09 -15.77 -7.45
CA ASP A 203 -11.62 -14.61 -6.73
C ASP A 203 -10.81 -14.38 -5.45
N SER A 204 -10.22 -13.19 -5.37
CA SER A 204 -9.44 -12.70 -4.22
C SER A 204 -10.39 -12.30 -3.11
N SER A 205 -11.13 -13.24 -2.53
CA SER A 205 -11.90 -12.95 -1.32
C SER A 205 -11.05 -13.34 -0.12
N SER A 206 -10.57 -12.30 0.57
CA SER A 206 -10.02 -12.30 1.93
C SER A 206 -8.68 -13.02 2.13
N LEU A 207 -7.62 -12.24 2.29
CA LEU A 207 -6.43 -12.66 3.04
C LEU A 207 -6.07 -11.57 4.05
N GLU A 208 -6.08 -11.94 5.32
CA GLU A 208 -5.38 -11.25 6.40
C GLU A 208 -3.85 -11.41 6.20
N PRO A 209 -3.03 -10.46 6.68
CA PRO A 209 -1.58 -10.60 6.63
C PRO A 209 -1.13 -11.83 7.44
N PRO A 210 -0.07 -12.54 7.02
CA PRO A 210 0.46 -13.66 7.78
C PRO A 210 0.97 -13.16 9.14
N SER A 211 0.17 -13.42 10.19
CA SER A 211 0.57 -13.25 11.57
C SER A 211 1.70 -14.22 11.86
N TYR A 212 2.91 -13.69 11.99
CA TYR A 212 4.01 -14.38 12.64
C TYR A 212 3.59 -14.66 14.09
N LYS A 213 3.48 -15.93 14.47
CA LYS A 213 3.58 -16.34 15.87
C LYS A 213 4.88 -17.10 15.97
N GLU A 214 5.86 -16.44 16.57
CA GLU A 214 7.07 -17.07 17.05
C GLU A 214 6.66 -17.90 18.27
N GLU A 215 6.68 -19.23 18.15
CA GLU A 215 6.55 -20.12 19.29
C GLU A 215 7.81 -20.00 20.15
N VAL A 216 7.71 -19.22 21.22
CA VAL A 216 8.60 -19.32 22.37
C VAL A 216 7.96 -20.27 23.38
N ASP A 217 8.57 -21.45 23.48
CA ASP A 217 8.41 -22.40 24.58
C ASP A 217 8.64 -21.66 25.91
N ASP A 218 7.61 -21.53 26.76
CA ASP A 218 7.80 -21.20 28.17
C ASP A 218 6.88 -22.07 29.05
N PRO A 219 7.40 -22.76 30.09
CA PRO A 219 6.77 -23.93 30.67
C PRO A 219 6.16 -23.61 32.03
N PHE A 220 4.95 -23.03 32.07
CA PHE A 220 4.19 -22.98 33.32
C PHE A 220 2.68 -23.11 33.04
N GLY A 221 2.16 -24.30 33.29
CA GLY A 221 0.74 -24.61 33.17
C GLY A 221 -0.09 -24.20 34.38
N ILE A 222 -1.30 -23.72 34.13
CA ILE A 222 -2.44 -23.74 35.07
C ILE A 222 -3.74 -23.91 34.22
N PRO A 223 -4.66 -24.83 34.59
CA PRO A 223 -5.77 -25.26 33.73
C PRO A 223 -7.05 -24.40 33.82
N GLU A 224 -7.87 -24.53 32.78
CA GLU A 224 -9.23 -23.97 32.60
C GLU A 224 -10.25 -24.39 33.67
N ALA A 225 -11.26 -23.53 33.87
CA ALA A 225 -12.53 -23.90 34.50
C ALA A 225 -13.72 -23.54 33.57
N PRO A 226 -14.69 -24.45 33.38
CA PRO A 226 -15.89 -24.21 32.58
C PRO A 226 -17.03 -23.70 33.47
N THR A 227 -17.95 -22.90 32.93
CA THR A 227 -19.26 -22.68 33.58
C THR A 227 -20.37 -22.71 32.55
N SER A 228 -21.31 -23.61 32.83
CA SER A 228 -22.47 -23.98 32.03
C SER A 228 -23.70 -23.18 32.47
N ALA A 229 -24.52 -22.72 31.51
CA ALA A 229 -26.00 -22.73 31.46
C ALA A 229 -26.81 -22.06 32.62
N PRO A 230 -28.14 -21.76 32.49
CA PRO A 230 -29.10 -22.23 31.49
C PRO A 230 -30.06 -21.18 30.87
N SER A 231 -30.76 -21.68 29.84
CA SER A 231 -31.89 -21.10 29.08
C SER A 231 -33.22 -21.03 29.83
N PHE A 232 -34.16 -20.24 29.28
CA PHE A 232 -35.63 -20.43 29.09
C PHE A 232 -36.40 -19.10 29.32
N PRO A 233 -37.65 -18.94 28.84
CA PRO A 233 -38.22 -19.26 27.53
C PRO A 233 -38.98 -18.04 26.91
N ALA A 234 -39.45 -18.23 25.68
CA ALA A 234 -40.24 -17.30 24.88
C ALA A 234 -41.66 -17.04 25.42
N GLU A 235 -42.18 -15.83 25.16
CA GLU A 235 -43.62 -15.57 25.11
C GLU A 235 -43.96 -14.55 24.01
N SER A 236 -45.07 -14.82 23.35
CA SER A 236 -45.59 -14.25 22.11
C SER A 236 -46.74 -13.26 22.36
N LYS A 237 -46.89 -12.27 21.47
CA LYS A 237 -48.15 -11.66 20.96
C LYS A 237 -47.79 -10.40 20.14
N ASP A 238 -48.06 -10.32 18.85
CA ASP A 238 -49.35 -10.16 18.13
C ASP A 238 -49.86 -8.70 18.10
N SER A 239 -49.77 -8.13 16.88
CA SER A 239 -50.67 -7.19 16.19
C SER A 239 -50.75 -5.67 16.45
N ALA A 240 -50.85 -5.00 15.28
CA ALA A 240 -51.51 -3.73 14.92
C ALA A 240 -50.89 -2.41 15.41
N GLU A 241 -50.28 -1.62 14.52
CA GLU A 241 -50.92 -0.57 13.69
C GLU A 241 -51.48 0.59 14.53
N ASP A 242 -50.73 1.70 14.57
CA ASP A 242 -51.32 3.03 14.62
C ASP A 242 -50.39 4.07 13.97
N ASP A 243 -51.04 4.97 13.27
CA ASP A 243 -50.60 5.91 12.26
C ASP A 243 -50.21 7.25 12.91
N ASP A 244 -48.99 7.76 12.68
CA ASP A 244 -48.69 9.17 12.97
C ASP A 244 -47.62 9.73 11.98
N PRO A 245 -47.91 10.82 11.24
CA PRO A 245 -47.00 11.43 10.26
C PRO A 245 -45.93 12.36 10.90
N PRO A 246 -44.92 12.84 10.13
CA PRO A 246 -43.58 13.12 10.66
C PRO A 246 -43.41 14.56 11.19
N PRO A 247 -42.45 14.81 12.10
CA PRO A 247 -42.03 16.17 12.39
C PRO A 247 -41.15 16.73 11.25
N VAL A 248 -41.70 17.76 10.62
CA VAL A 248 -41.09 18.66 9.65
C VAL A 248 -39.83 19.31 10.24
N PHE A 249 -38.65 18.98 9.68
CA PHE A 249 -37.43 19.74 9.93
C PHE A 249 -37.44 21.02 9.08
N LYS A 250 -37.48 22.17 9.76
CA LYS A 250 -37.33 23.50 9.17
C LYS A 250 -35.87 23.70 8.70
N PRO A 251 -35.62 24.24 7.49
CA PRO A 251 -34.27 24.58 7.04
C PRO A 251 -33.69 25.72 7.87
N LEU A 252 -32.49 25.52 8.39
CA LEU A 252 -31.70 26.57 9.04
C LEU A 252 -31.19 27.55 7.95
N ALA A 253 -31.46 28.84 8.15
CA ALA A 253 -31.04 29.92 7.25
C ALA A 253 -29.49 30.05 7.18
N PRO A 254 -28.94 30.47 6.03
CA PRO A 254 -27.50 30.59 5.83
C PRO A 254 -26.90 31.76 6.63
N SER A 255 -25.80 31.46 7.34
CA SER A 255 -24.96 32.47 8.01
C SER A 255 -24.15 33.25 6.97
N PRO A 256 -23.97 34.58 7.12
CA PRO A 256 -23.31 35.42 6.13
C PRO A 256 -21.78 35.24 6.13
N ALA A 257 -21.19 35.43 4.94
CA ALA A 257 -19.78 35.25 4.63
C ALA A 257 -18.85 36.25 5.35
N PRO A 258 -17.61 35.88 5.71
CA PRO A 258 -16.58 36.82 6.15
C PRO A 258 -16.02 37.63 4.96
N ALA A 259 -15.81 38.92 5.19
CA ALA A 259 -15.26 39.90 4.23
C ALA A 259 -13.81 39.62 3.81
N PRO A 260 -13.37 40.09 2.63
CA PRO A 260 -11.99 39.94 2.15
C PRO A 260 -11.02 40.91 2.85
N PRO A 261 -9.74 40.55 3.05
CA PRO A 261 -8.72 41.50 3.48
C PRO A 261 -8.27 42.43 2.33
N PRO A 262 -7.83 43.67 2.64
CA PRO A 262 -7.45 44.67 1.63
C PRO A 262 -6.07 44.40 1.00
N SER A 263 -5.92 44.82 -0.27
CA SER A 263 -4.71 44.73 -1.08
C SER A 263 -3.76 45.93 -0.93
N ALA A 264 -2.44 45.63 -1.06
CA ALA A 264 -1.31 46.47 -1.55
C ALA A 264 -0.75 47.58 -0.61
N PRO A 265 0.56 47.98 -0.70
CA PRO A 265 1.41 47.97 -1.90
C PRO A 265 2.87 47.47 -1.74
N ALA A 266 3.58 47.56 -2.86
CA ALA A 266 4.85 46.94 -3.24
C ALA A 266 6.14 47.66 -2.81
N SER A 267 7.25 46.92 -3.02
CA SER A 267 8.62 47.35 -3.36
C SER A 267 9.64 47.60 -2.22
N ALA A 268 10.59 46.64 -2.09
CA ALA A 268 12.08 46.73 -2.04
C ALA A 268 12.77 47.91 -1.30
N PRO A 269 13.99 47.74 -0.70
CA PRO A 269 15.09 46.89 -1.19
C PRO A 269 15.89 46.07 -0.16
N SER A 270 16.77 45.24 -0.72
CA SER A 270 17.84 44.42 -0.12
C SER A 270 18.64 45.12 1.00
N PRO A 271 19.18 44.35 1.96
CA PRO A 271 20.60 44.52 2.22
C PRO A 271 21.40 43.21 2.34
N GLU A 272 22.64 43.42 1.94
CA GLU A 272 23.80 42.58 1.81
C GLU A 272 24.36 42.07 3.16
N ALA A 273 24.91 40.85 3.11
CA ALA A 273 25.85 40.17 3.99
C ALA A 273 26.24 40.78 5.36
N ALA A 274 25.93 40.05 6.45
CA ALA A 274 26.80 39.96 7.62
C ALA A 274 26.57 38.64 8.39
N ALA A 275 27.67 37.96 8.70
CA ALA A 275 27.76 36.66 9.38
C ALA A 275 27.49 36.75 10.92
N PRO A 276 27.48 35.63 11.67
CA PRO A 276 26.48 35.37 12.71
C PRO A 276 26.87 35.85 14.11
N LYS A 277 25.86 36.14 14.94
CA LYS A 277 26.01 36.24 16.39
C LYS A 277 25.20 35.16 17.10
N ARG A 278 25.94 34.31 17.80
CA ARG A 278 25.47 33.39 18.84
C ARG A 278 24.81 34.18 19.98
N SER A 279 23.66 33.71 20.45
CA SER A 279 23.33 33.68 21.88
C SER A 279 22.19 32.70 22.12
N SER A 280 22.53 31.66 22.88
CA SER A 280 21.59 30.73 23.51
C SER A 280 21.03 31.39 24.77
N TRP A 281 19.70 31.36 24.96
CA TRP A 281 19.12 31.17 26.29
C TRP A 281 17.67 30.65 26.22
N PHE A 282 17.58 29.36 26.58
CA PHE A 282 16.49 28.51 27.05
C PHE A 282 15.05 29.01 27.28
N GLY A 283 14.11 28.11 26.95
CA GLY A 283 12.88 27.82 27.69
C GLY A 283 11.73 27.42 26.77
N SER A 284 11.47 26.15 26.45
CA SER A 284 10.77 25.27 27.37
C SER A 284 10.88 23.80 26.96
N LYS A 285 11.08 22.99 27.99
CA LYS A 285 11.44 21.58 28.03
C LYS A 285 10.16 20.73 27.97
N LYS A 286 10.03 19.81 27.01
CA LYS A 286 9.15 18.65 27.13
C LYS A 286 10.01 17.41 26.91
N LYS A 287 10.52 16.86 28.01
CA LYS A 287 11.19 15.55 28.05
C LYS A 287 10.12 14.49 27.80
N SER A 288 10.09 13.88 26.63
CA SER A 288 9.67 12.48 26.50
C SER A 288 10.92 11.64 26.72
N SER A 289 10.91 10.79 27.74
CA SER A 289 11.91 9.76 27.94
C SER A 289 11.76 8.72 26.82
N SER A 290 12.49 8.87 25.71
CA SER A 290 12.71 7.76 24.79
C SER A 290 13.68 6.77 25.43
N THR A 291 13.40 5.49 25.26
CA THR A 291 14.30 4.44 25.74
C THR A 291 15.60 4.46 24.93
N PRO A 292 16.73 3.96 25.47
CA PRO A 292 18.01 3.93 24.74
C PRO A 292 17.93 3.19 23.40
N LYS A 293 17.01 2.23 23.27
CA LYS A 293 16.79 1.48 22.02
C LYS A 293 16.05 2.30 20.96
N GLU A 294 15.09 3.12 21.37
CA GLU A 294 14.37 4.04 20.47
C GLU A 294 15.28 5.17 19.99
N SER A 295 16.12 5.72 20.89
CA SER A 295 17.12 6.75 20.55
C SER A 295 18.15 6.25 19.51
N ILE A 296 18.55 4.98 19.60
CA ILE A 296 19.42 4.35 18.60
C ILE A 296 18.68 4.11 17.28
N ALA A 297 17.42 3.68 17.32
CA ALA A 297 16.62 3.47 16.11
C ALA A 297 16.43 4.79 15.33
N ASP A 298 16.06 5.86 16.04
CA ASP A 298 15.92 7.21 15.49
C ASP A 298 17.24 7.72 14.88
N ALA A 299 18.37 7.49 15.57
CA ALA A 299 19.69 7.86 15.07
C ALA A 299 20.09 7.06 13.82
N ILE A 300 19.77 5.77 13.75
CA ILE A 300 19.98 4.94 12.56
C ILE A 300 19.15 5.46 11.39
N GLU A 301 17.89 5.81 11.62
CA GLU A 301 16.99 6.33 10.60
C GLU A 301 17.48 7.68 10.07
N LEU A 302 17.82 8.61 10.97
CA LEU A 302 18.39 9.91 10.62
C LEU A 302 19.72 9.80 9.85
N SER A 303 20.52 8.79 10.16
CA SER A 303 21.77 8.51 9.43
C SER A 303 21.51 7.98 8.01
N LYS A 304 20.50 7.10 7.83
CA LYS A 304 20.07 6.65 6.50
C LYS A 304 19.55 7.82 5.65
N PHE A 305 18.78 8.73 6.26
CA PHE A 305 18.33 9.95 5.58
C PHE A 305 19.48 10.88 5.21
N ALA A 306 20.52 10.94 6.02
CA ALA A 306 21.72 11.71 5.66
C ALA A 306 22.46 11.12 4.45
N ILE A 307 22.53 9.79 4.35
CA ILE A 307 23.13 9.11 3.19
C ILE A 307 22.33 9.43 1.92
N ALA A 308 21.00 9.30 1.96
CA ALA A 308 20.14 9.65 0.84
C ALA A 308 20.29 11.13 0.42
N ALA A 309 20.43 12.05 1.40
CA ALA A 309 20.68 13.46 1.11
C ALA A 309 22.06 13.71 0.46
N LEU A 310 23.08 12.91 0.79
CA LEU A 310 24.39 12.99 0.13
C LEU A 310 24.34 12.48 -1.31
N GLU A 311 23.60 11.39 -1.56
CA GLU A 311 23.35 10.85 -2.91
C GLU A 311 22.62 11.87 -3.78
N GLY A 312 21.64 12.58 -3.21
CA GLY A 312 20.94 13.71 -3.84
C GLY A 312 21.75 15.01 -3.94
N LYS A 313 23.03 15.03 -3.52
CA LYS A 313 23.90 16.22 -3.47
C LYS A 313 23.37 17.37 -2.59
N GLU A 314 22.45 17.07 -1.68
CA GLU A 314 21.88 18.01 -0.70
C GLU A 314 22.74 18.08 0.57
N ILE A 315 23.91 18.72 0.47
CA ILE A 315 24.94 18.73 1.53
C ILE A 315 24.42 19.33 2.86
N ASP A 316 23.62 20.40 2.80
CA ASP A 316 23.10 21.05 4.00
C ASP A 316 22.05 20.20 4.73
N LEU A 317 21.21 19.50 3.96
CA LEU A 317 20.21 18.57 4.50
C LEU A 317 20.90 17.36 5.14
N ALA A 318 21.91 16.79 4.47
CA ALA A 318 22.72 15.71 5.02
C ALA A 318 23.37 16.10 6.36
N ARG A 319 23.97 17.31 6.42
CA ARG A 319 24.56 17.85 7.65
C ARG A 319 23.51 18.00 8.76
N GLN A 320 22.33 18.51 8.43
CA GLN A 320 21.24 18.68 9.40
C GLN A 320 20.76 17.34 9.96
N ARG A 321 20.63 16.31 9.11
CA ARG A 321 20.18 14.98 9.52
C ARG A 321 21.22 14.27 10.39
N LEU A 322 22.51 14.38 10.07
CA LEU A 322 23.59 13.87 10.92
C LEU A 322 23.64 14.56 12.28
N GLN A 323 23.44 15.88 12.33
CA GLN A 323 23.42 16.61 13.60
C GLN A 323 22.26 16.15 14.49
N LYS A 324 21.07 15.95 13.91
CA LYS A 324 19.92 15.39 14.64
C LYS A 324 20.16 13.95 15.11
N ALA A 325 20.84 13.13 14.31
CA ALA A 325 21.21 11.77 14.70
C ALA A 325 22.14 11.77 15.93
N LEU A 326 23.10 12.70 15.99
CA LEU A 326 23.97 12.87 17.15
C LEU A 326 23.20 13.37 18.38
N ASP A 327 22.22 14.26 18.20
CA ASP A 327 21.39 14.75 19.29
C ASP A 327 20.50 13.65 19.88
N CYS A 328 20.06 12.68 19.06
CA CYS A 328 19.35 11.49 19.55
C CYS A 328 20.23 10.58 20.41
N LEU A 329 21.55 10.63 20.30
CA LEU A 329 22.51 9.76 20.99
C LEU A 329 23.13 10.38 22.27
N ASN A 330 22.79 11.63 22.59
CA ASN A 330 23.26 12.37 23.77
C ASN A 330 22.24 12.38 24.92
#